data_AF-A0A834CGH7-F1
#
_entry.id   AF-A0A834CGH7-F1
#
_cell.length_a   1.000
_cell.length_b   1.000
_cell.length_c   1.000
_cell.angle_alpha   90.00
_cell.angle_beta   90.00
_cell.angle_gamma   90.00
#
_symmetry.space_group_name_H-M   'P 1'
#
loop_
_entity.id
_entity.type
_entity.pdbx_description
1 polymer ?
#
loop_
_entity_poly.entity_id
_entity_poly.type
_entity_poly.pdbx_seq_one_letter_code
_entity_poly.pdbx_strand_id
1 'polypeptide(L)'
;MDRLKLVLQYFQSNSESISNGICIILALVSVKLYTSFDFNCPCLPQYNKLYSLGVMIVPPIIFFFLGVLVNRHTGVMMDEWMRPAGNRPKNPAVVKYLFSAMIQRALLAPMVWILVTLLDGKIFICAFSVSVDPALFSGAPNNTGLDMIKIMAKVPCKEDVIFRNSSFRKAVSRYVRCYSQAVGWSILLFLILMGALGRLVKPCFDDHAKFLQTRYWSNYLDVEQRLFDETCVLHARDFAQKTGRMRKRDSTA
;
A
#
# COMPACT_ATOMS: atom_id res chain seq x y z
N MET A 1 19.84 2.75 -23.17
CA MET A 1 18.68 3.49 -22.61
C MET A 1 17.39 3.23 -23.39
N ASP A 2 17.46 2.70 -24.63
CA ASP A 2 16.30 2.54 -25.51
C ASP A 2 15.42 1.33 -25.17
N ARG A 3 15.98 0.30 -24.54
CA ARG A 3 15.23 -0.85 -24.00
C ARG A 3 14.31 -0.45 -22.84
N LEU A 4 14.76 0.47 -21.98
CA LEU A 4 13.96 1.00 -20.87
C LEU A 4 12.84 1.91 -21.39
N LYS A 5 13.12 2.72 -22.43
CA LYS A 5 12.12 3.51 -23.15
C LYS A 5 11.05 2.65 -23.80
N LEU A 6 11.42 1.51 -24.42
CA LEU A 6 10.48 0.56 -25.03
C LEU A 6 9.58 -0.11 -23.99
N VAL A 7 10.14 -0.50 -22.85
CA VAL A 7 9.37 -1.03 -21.71
C VAL A 7 8.45 0.06 -21.12
N LEU A 8 8.95 1.28 -20.93
CA LEU A 8 8.13 2.42 -20.50
C LEU A 8 7.01 2.74 -21.50
N GLN A 9 7.28 2.76 -22.81
CA GLN A 9 6.27 2.94 -23.86
C GLN A 9 5.23 1.83 -23.87
N TYR A 10 5.63 0.59 -23.58
CA TYR A 10 4.73 -0.55 -23.45
C TYR A 10 3.86 -0.46 -22.19
N PHE A 11 4.40 0.01 -21.06
CA PHE A 11 3.61 0.36 -19.88
C PHE A 11 2.68 1.57 -20.12
N GLN A 12 3.09 2.50 -20.99
CA GLN A 12 2.37 3.73 -21.31
C GLN A 12 1.28 3.54 -22.38
N SER A 13 1.26 2.44 -23.14
CA SER A 13 0.25 2.18 -24.18
C SER A 13 -0.97 1.39 -23.70
N ASN A 14 -0.92 0.81 -22.50
CA ASN A 14 -2.05 0.13 -21.85
C ASN A 14 -2.48 0.92 -20.61
N SER A 15 -3.65 1.54 -20.62
CA SER A 15 -4.22 2.34 -19.51
C SER A 15 -4.31 1.56 -18.19
N GLU A 16 -4.66 0.28 -18.24
CA GLU A 16 -4.62 -0.60 -17.06
C GLU A 16 -3.20 -0.86 -16.55
N SER A 17 -2.20 -0.86 -17.43
CA SER A 17 -0.79 -1.00 -17.10
C SER A 17 -0.22 0.24 -16.41
N ILE A 18 -0.76 1.44 -16.72
CA ILE A 18 -0.39 2.70 -16.05
C ILE A 18 -0.93 2.75 -14.61
N SER A 19 -2.21 2.40 -14.39
CA SER A 19 -2.79 2.35 -13.03
C SER A 19 -2.09 1.30 -12.16
N ASN A 20 -1.84 0.11 -12.72
CA ASN A 20 -1.05 -0.93 -12.05
C ASN A 20 0.41 -0.49 -11.83
N GLY A 21 1.00 0.22 -12.80
CA GLY A 21 2.35 0.76 -12.73
C GLY A 21 2.52 1.80 -11.62
N ILE A 22 1.57 2.73 -11.45
CA ILE A 22 1.64 3.72 -10.38
C ILE A 22 1.54 3.08 -8.99
N CYS A 23 0.68 2.06 -8.82
CA CYS A 23 0.59 1.32 -7.55
C CYS A 23 1.88 0.57 -7.24
N ILE A 24 2.54 0.01 -8.26
CA ILE A 24 3.87 -0.61 -8.11
C ILE A 24 4.93 0.43 -7.71
N ILE A 25 4.92 1.61 -8.34
CA ILE A 25 5.83 2.72 -7.98
C ILE A 25 5.60 3.13 -6.52
N LEU A 26 4.34 3.27 -6.08
CA LEU A 26 4.01 3.63 -4.70
C LEU A 26 4.50 2.57 -3.70
N ALA A 27 4.42 1.28 -4.05
CA ALA A 27 4.97 0.20 -3.24
C ALA A 27 6.51 0.24 -3.20
N LEU A 28 7.19 0.55 -4.31
CA LEU A 28 8.64 0.73 -4.31
C LEU A 28 9.07 1.93 -3.45
N VAL A 29 8.33 3.03 -3.54
CA VAL A 29 8.52 4.23 -2.73
C VAL A 29 8.31 3.90 -1.25
N SER A 30 7.32 3.09 -0.88
CA SER A 30 7.09 2.69 0.51
C SER A 30 8.27 1.89 1.08
N VAL A 31 8.84 0.95 0.31
CA VAL A 31 10.06 0.22 0.69
C VAL A 31 11.23 1.19 0.87
N LYS A 32 11.44 2.11 -0.08
CA LYS A 32 12.54 3.08 0.00
C LYS A 32 12.40 4.00 1.21
N LEU A 33 11.22 4.56 1.43
CA LEU A 33 10.92 5.36 2.60
C LEU A 33 11.18 4.59 3.89
N TYR A 34 10.78 3.33 3.98
CA TYR A 34 11.08 2.49 5.13
C TYR A 34 12.59 2.33 5.36
N THR A 35 13.35 2.03 4.30
CA THR A 35 14.81 1.85 4.42
C THR A 35 15.58 3.13 4.76
N SER A 36 15.04 4.29 4.38
CA SER A 36 15.62 5.60 4.69
C SER A 36 15.13 6.17 6.02
N PHE A 37 14.06 5.61 6.58
CA PHE A 37 13.49 6.06 7.84
C PHE A 37 14.34 5.56 9.02
N ASP A 38 14.92 6.50 9.76
CA ASP A 38 15.70 6.19 10.95
C ASP A 38 14.81 6.03 12.18
N PHE A 39 14.38 4.79 12.43
CA PHE A 39 13.51 4.47 13.55
C PHE A 39 14.27 4.50 14.89
N ASN A 40 13.96 5.51 15.70
CA ASN A 40 14.50 5.68 17.05
C ASN A 40 13.43 5.36 18.11
N CYS A 41 13.64 4.30 18.88
CA CYS A 41 12.70 3.88 19.94
C CYS A 41 12.88 4.75 21.20
N PRO A 42 11.80 5.28 21.81
CA PRO A 42 11.89 6.19 22.97
C PRO A 42 12.30 5.50 24.29
N CYS A 43 12.28 4.16 24.33
CA CYS A 43 12.67 3.34 25.48
C CYS A 43 12.00 3.71 26.81
N LEU A 44 10.75 4.15 26.72
CA LEU A 44 9.86 4.48 27.82
C LEU A 44 8.69 3.49 27.82
N PRO A 45 8.37 2.83 28.95
CA PRO A 45 7.41 1.73 28.97
C PRO A 45 6.01 2.11 28.46
N GLN A 46 5.59 3.37 28.68
CA GLN A 46 4.29 3.88 28.23
C GLN A 46 4.29 4.28 26.75
N TYR A 47 5.39 4.82 26.23
CA TYR A 47 5.45 5.38 24.87
C TYR A 47 5.93 4.38 23.81
N ASN A 48 6.66 3.34 24.20
CA ASN A 48 7.19 2.32 23.30
C ASN A 48 6.12 1.69 22.40
N LYS A 49 4.99 1.27 23.00
CA LYS A 49 3.88 0.65 22.28
C LYS A 49 3.17 1.66 21.37
N LEU A 50 2.84 2.84 21.90
CA LEU A 50 2.11 3.88 21.15
C LEU A 50 2.92 4.36 19.93
N TYR A 51 4.19 4.70 20.13
CA TYR A 51 5.07 5.17 19.06
C TYR A 51 5.25 4.12 17.96
N SER A 52 5.54 2.88 18.34
CA SER A 52 5.78 1.79 17.39
C SER A 52 4.53 1.40 16.61
N LEU A 53 3.37 1.32 17.28
CA LEU A 53 2.09 1.07 16.59
C LEU A 53 1.73 2.24 15.67
N GLY A 54 2.02 3.47 16.06
CA GLY A 54 1.88 4.65 15.20
C GLY A 54 2.67 4.51 13.90
N VAL A 55 3.96 4.17 13.96
CA VAL A 55 4.81 3.96 12.77
C VAL A 55 4.35 2.74 11.95
N MET A 56 3.77 1.73 12.59
CA MET A 56 3.23 0.56 11.89
C MET A 56 1.91 0.86 11.16
N ILE A 57 1.06 1.77 11.67
CA ILE A 57 -0.31 2.00 11.17
C ILE A 57 -0.43 3.29 10.34
N VAL A 58 0.19 4.39 10.76
CA VAL A 58 0.00 5.71 10.14
C VAL A 58 0.52 5.76 8.69
N PRO A 59 1.75 5.29 8.37
CA PRO A 59 2.23 5.31 6.99
C PRO A 59 1.37 4.45 6.04
N PRO A 60 0.92 3.23 6.40
CA PRO A 60 -0.05 2.48 5.58
C PRO A 60 -1.34 3.25 5.31
N ILE A 61 -1.90 3.96 6.29
CA ILE A 61 -3.10 4.78 6.08
C ILE A 61 -2.81 5.89 5.06
N ILE A 62 -1.66 6.57 5.17
CA ILE A 62 -1.25 7.61 4.22
C ILE A 62 -1.08 7.02 2.81
N PHE A 63 -0.38 5.89 2.67
CA PHE A 63 -0.21 5.22 1.38
C PHE A 63 -1.52 4.74 0.78
N PHE A 64 -2.47 4.31 1.60
CA PHE A 64 -3.80 3.91 1.14
C PHE A 64 -4.53 5.11 0.51
N PHE A 65 -4.58 6.25 1.20
CA PHE A 65 -5.21 7.45 0.66
C PHE A 65 -4.49 7.97 -0.57
N LEU A 66 -3.14 7.98 -0.59
CA LEU A 66 -2.38 8.33 -1.79
C LEU A 66 -2.67 7.38 -2.96
N GLY A 67 -2.76 6.08 -2.70
CA GLY A 67 -3.12 5.07 -3.70
C GLY A 67 -4.51 5.30 -4.27
N VAL A 68 -5.48 5.69 -3.44
CA VAL A 68 -6.82 6.08 -3.89
C VAL A 68 -6.77 7.38 -4.68
N LEU A 69 -6.13 8.44 -4.18
CA LEU A 69 -6.10 9.75 -4.85
C LEU A 69 -5.43 9.73 -6.22
N VAL A 70 -4.37 8.94 -6.36
CA VAL A 70 -3.61 8.84 -7.61
C VAL A 70 -4.29 7.90 -8.62
N ASN A 71 -5.25 7.08 -8.17
CA ASN A 71 -5.98 6.20 -9.08
C ASN A 71 -6.89 7.03 -10.02
N ARG A 72 -6.68 6.86 -11.33
CA ARG A 72 -7.43 7.55 -12.39
C ARG A 72 -8.95 7.33 -12.29
N HIS A 73 -9.40 6.20 -11.74
CA HIS A 73 -10.83 5.91 -11.59
C HIS A 73 -11.50 6.63 -10.41
N THR A 74 -10.74 7.28 -9.53
CA THR A 74 -11.26 7.94 -8.32
C THR A 74 -12.11 9.16 -8.65
N GLY A 75 -11.71 9.97 -9.63
CA GLY A 75 -12.52 11.11 -10.10
C GLY A 75 -13.87 10.66 -10.67
N VAL A 76 -13.85 9.64 -11.53
CA VAL A 76 -15.08 9.06 -12.12
C VAL A 76 -16.00 8.48 -11.04
N MET A 77 -15.44 7.86 -10.00
CA MET A 77 -16.22 7.34 -8.87
C MET A 77 -16.85 8.44 -8.02
N MET A 78 -16.11 9.53 -7.75
CA MET A 78 -16.63 10.67 -7.01
C MET A 78 -17.76 11.36 -7.77
N ASP A 79 -17.62 11.56 -9.08
CA ASP A 79 -18.66 12.13 -9.92
C ASP A 79 -19.94 11.28 -9.93
N GLU A 80 -19.81 9.95 -10.03
CA GLU A 80 -20.95 9.03 -10.00
C GLU A 80 -21.59 8.96 -8.59
N TRP A 81 -20.79 9.12 -7.53
CA TRP A 81 -21.29 9.17 -6.15
C TRP A 81 -22.09 10.46 -5.87
N MET A 82 -21.63 11.60 -6.38
CA MET A 82 -22.30 12.89 -6.24
C MET A 82 -23.62 12.98 -7.03
N ARG A 83 -23.88 12.10 -7.99
CA ARG A 83 -25.16 12.06 -8.71
C ARG A 83 -26.32 11.60 -7.80
N PRO A 84 -27.48 12.28 -7.85
CA PRO A 84 -28.67 11.91 -7.07
C PRO A 84 -29.11 10.47 -7.29
N ALA A 85 -29.57 9.81 -6.22
CA ALA A 85 -30.13 8.47 -6.29
C ALA A 85 -31.38 8.46 -7.18
N GLY A 86 -31.27 7.92 -8.40
CA GLY A 86 -32.32 7.93 -9.43
C GLY A 86 -31.79 8.25 -10.83
N ASN A 87 -30.71 9.04 -10.93
CA ASN A 87 -30.06 9.41 -12.19
C ASN A 87 -28.70 8.69 -12.41
N ARG A 88 -28.49 7.54 -11.76
CA ARG A 88 -27.29 6.73 -11.96
C ARG A 88 -27.52 5.77 -13.13
N PRO A 89 -26.97 6.03 -14.33
CA PRO A 89 -27.18 5.17 -15.49
C PRO A 89 -26.45 3.82 -15.35
N LYS A 90 -25.46 3.74 -14.45
CA LYS A 90 -24.61 2.55 -14.31
C LYS A 90 -25.19 1.55 -13.33
N ASN A 91 -25.20 0.28 -13.73
CA ASN A 91 -25.59 -0.85 -12.89
C ASN A 91 -24.79 -0.85 -11.56
N PRO A 92 -25.45 -1.02 -10.40
CA PRO A 92 -24.77 -0.96 -9.10
C PRO A 92 -23.70 -2.04 -8.92
N ALA A 93 -23.85 -3.19 -9.61
CA ALA A 93 -22.82 -4.24 -9.64
C ALA A 93 -21.50 -3.76 -10.29
N VAL A 94 -21.58 -2.90 -11.31
CA VAL A 94 -20.41 -2.35 -12.01
C VAL A 94 -19.66 -1.38 -11.11
N VAL A 95 -20.39 -0.52 -10.40
CA VAL A 95 -19.81 0.43 -9.45
C VAL A 95 -19.09 -0.30 -8.32
N LYS A 96 -19.70 -1.36 -7.76
CA LYS A 96 -19.08 -2.21 -6.74
C LYS A 96 -17.81 -2.90 -7.24
N TYR A 97 -17.82 -3.42 -8.46
CA TYR A 97 -16.65 -4.06 -9.06
C TYR A 97 -15.48 -3.09 -9.23
N LEU A 98 -15.72 -1.92 -9.82
CA LEU A 98 -14.71 -0.89 -10.02
C LEU A 98 -14.15 -0.37 -8.68
N PHE A 99 -15.01 -0.18 -7.68
CA PHE A 99 -14.61 0.21 -6.34
C PHE A 99 -13.73 -0.86 -5.65
N SER A 100 -14.12 -2.13 -5.77
CA SER A 100 -13.33 -3.26 -5.24
C SER A 100 -11.96 -3.35 -5.92
N ALA A 101 -11.90 -3.23 -7.24
CA ALA A 101 -10.65 -3.23 -8.00
C ALA A 101 -9.73 -2.05 -7.61
N MET A 102 -10.31 -0.86 -7.41
CA MET A 102 -9.59 0.32 -6.93
C MET A 102 -8.96 0.10 -5.55
N ILE A 103 -9.75 -0.42 -4.59
CA ILE A 103 -9.28 -0.70 -3.23
C ILE A 103 -8.17 -1.75 -3.26
N GLN A 104 -8.34 -2.84 -4.01
CA GLN A 104 -7.34 -3.91 -4.12
C GLN A 104 -5.99 -3.36 -4.61
N ARG A 105 -5.99 -2.45 -5.59
CA ARG A 105 -4.78 -1.80 -6.09
C ARG A 105 -4.18 -0.83 -5.06
N ALA A 106 -5.00 -0.01 -4.40
CA ALA A 106 -4.55 0.96 -3.41
C ALA A 106 -3.97 0.32 -2.13
N LEU A 107 -4.41 -0.89 -1.78
CA LEU A 107 -3.90 -1.64 -0.62
C LEU A 107 -2.50 -2.21 -0.83
N LEU A 108 -1.98 -2.28 -2.05
CA LEU A 108 -0.67 -2.89 -2.32
C LEU A 108 0.46 -2.24 -1.51
N ALA A 109 0.62 -0.92 -1.59
CA ALA A 109 1.68 -0.19 -0.87
C ALA A 109 1.55 -0.27 0.67
N PRO A 110 0.34 -0.10 1.26
CA PRO A 110 0.09 -0.38 2.68
C PRO A 110 0.52 -1.79 3.12
N MET A 111 0.16 -2.81 2.35
CA MET A 111 0.51 -4.20 2.69
C MET A 111 2.01 -4.45 2.62
N VAL A 112 2.68 -3.89 1.61
CA VAL A 112 4.14 -3.96 1.48
C VAL A 112 4.83 -3.29 2.67
N TRP A 113 4.36 -2.12 3.11
CA TRP A 113 4.90 -1.46 4.30
C TRP A 113 4.80 -2.36 5.54
N ILE A 114 3.60 -2.89 5.82
CA ILE A 114 3.37 -3.77 6.97
C ILE A 114 4.29 -4.99 6.92
N LEU A 115 4.39 -5.67 5.77
CA LEU A 115 5.26 -6.83 5.60
C LEU A 115 6.72 -6.49 5.84
N VAL A 116 7.23 -5.40 5.27
CA VAL A 116 8.62 -4.98 5.44
C VAL A 116 8.91 -4.63 6.91
N THR A 117 8.01 -3.90 7.57
CA THR A 117 8.17 -3.54 8.99
C THR A 117 8.19 -4.76 9.92
N LEU A 118 7.38 -5.78 9.64
CA LEU A 118 7.31 -7.03 10.40
C LEU A 118 8.53 -7.92 10.17
N LEU A 119 9.01 -8.01 8.92
CA LEU A 119 10.17 -8.84 8.58
C LEU A 119 11.49 -8.27 9.12
N ASP A 120 11.65 -6.94 9.15
CA ASP A 120 12.80 -6.29 9.81
C ASP A 120 12.70 -6.36 11.36
N GLY A 121 11.48 -6.21 11.88
CA GLY A 121 11.13 -6.47 13.27
C GLY A 121 11.57 -5.42 14.29
N LYS A 122 12.32 -4.37 13.91
CA LYS A 122 12.76 -3.31 14.85
C LYS A 122 11.59 -2.61 15.55
N ILE A 123 10.55 -2.26 14.77
CA ILE A 123 9.34 -1.61 15.28
C ILE A 123 8.56 -2.57 16.18
N PHE A 124 8.46 -3.84 15.80
CA PHE A 124 7.78 -4.87 16.60
C PHE A 124 8.48 -5.12 17.94
N ILE A 125 9.82 -5.14 17.96
CA ILE A 125 10.61 -5.25 19.19
C ILE A 125 10.33 -4.05 20.12
N CYS A 126 10.33 -2.82 19.60
CA CYS A 126 10.02 -1.65 20.42
C CYS A 126 8.58 -1.72 20.97
N ALA A 127 7.60 -2.18 20.18
CA ALA A 127 6.20 -2.30 20.62
C ALA A 127 5.96 -3.35 21.71
N PHE A 128 6.56 -4.53 21.58
CA PHE A 128 6.19 -5.73 22.35
C PHE A 128 7.26 -6.22 23.34
N SER A 129 8.44 -5.59 23.36
CA SER A 129 9.50 -5.93 24.33
C SER A 129 9.01 -5.97 25.78
N VAL A 130 8.15 -5.02 26.18
CA VAL A 130 7.60 -4.94 27.55
C VAL A 130 6.56 -6.03 27.83
N SER A 131 5.89 -6.55 26.81
CA SER A 131 4.78 -7.52 26.98
C SER A 131 5.24 -8.98 27.03
N VAL A 132 6.53 -9.25 26.82
CA VAL A 132 7.10 -10.60 26.85
C VAL A 132 7.44 -10.98 28.28
N ASP A 133 7.09 -12.20 28.69
CA ASP A 133 7.45 -12.71 30.00
C ASP A 133 8.97 -12.90 30.12
N PRO A 134 9.64 -12.17 31.03
CA PRO A 134 11.07 -12.31 31.24
C PRO A 134 11.50 -13.65 31.82
N ALA A 135 10.60 -14.39 32.48
CA ALA A 135 10.90 -15.70 33.07
C ALA A 135 11.29 -16.76 32.02
N LEU A 136 10.96 -16.52 30.75
CA LEU A 136 11.30 -17.39 29.63
C LEU A 136 12.81 -17.41 29.31
N PHE A 137 13.60 -16.44 29.81
CA PHE A 137 15.00 -16.28 29.45
C PHE A 137 15.92 -16.39 30.66
N SER A 138 17.00 -17.17 30.52
CA SER A 138 18.05 -17.28 31.52
C SER A 138 18.87 -15.99 31.63
N GLY A 139 19.15 -15.56 32.87
CA GLY A 139 19.89 -14.32 33.15
C GLY A 139 19.02 -13.07 33.29
N ALA A 140 17.72 -13.23 33.55
CA ALA A 140 16.87 -12.14 34.01
C ALA A 140 17.38 -11.59 35.36
N PRO A 141 17.52 -10.26 35.52
CA PRO A 141 17.94 -9.69 36.80
C PRO A 141 16.87 -9.91 37.87
N ASN A 142 17.30 -10.26 39.08
CA ASN A 142 16.45 -10.63 40.21
C ASN A 142 15.84 -9.39 40.87
N ASN A 143 14.98 -8.69 40.13
CA ASN A 143 14.46 -7.38 40.49
C ASN A 143 12.94 -7.40 40.68
N THR A 144 12.43 -6.39 41.38
CA THR A 144 11.00 -6.08 41.48
C THR A 144 10.34 -5.96 40.10
N GLY A 145 9.08 -6.39 39.97
CA GLY A 145 8.37 -6.39 38.67
C GLY A 145 8.32 -5.03 37.98
N LEU A 146 8.28 -3.92 38.73
CA LEU A 146 8.29 -2.56 38.19
C LEU A 146 9.64 -2.17 37.56
N ASP A 147 10.75 -2.62 38.16
CA ASP A 147 12.09 -2.42 37.61
C ASP A 147 12.31 -3.31 36.39
N MET A 148 11.69 -4.50 36.38
CA MET A 148 11.73 -5.39 35.23
C MET A 148 11.04 -4.78 34.01
N ILE A 149 9.87 -4.13 34.18
CA ILE A 149 9.19 -3.40 33.10
C ILE A 149 10.08 -2.31 32.50
N LYS A 150 10.80 -1.54 33.34
CA LYS A 150 11.75 -0.51 32.87
C LYS A 150 12.92 -1.11 32.11
N ILE A 151 13.45 -2.25 32.57
CA ILE A 151 14.53 -2.99 31.90
C ILE A 151 14.07 -3.51 30.54
N MET A 152 12.87 -4.10 30.47
CA MET A 152 12.29 -4.60 29.22
C MET A 152 12.01 -3.47 28.21
N ALA A 153 11.57 -2.30 28.68
CA ALA A 153 11.37 -1.13 27.82
C ALA A 153 12.66 -0.62 27.16
N LYS A 154 13.80 -0.89 27.77
CA LYS A 154 15.14 -0.48 27.31
C LYS A 154 15.86 -1.53 26.47
N VAL A 155 15.33 -2.75 26.35
CA VAL A 155 15.86 -3.80 25.46
C VAL A 155 16.13 -3.32 24.02
N PRO A 156 15.24 -2.52 23.37
CA PRO A 156 15.52 -1.98 22.03
C PRO A 156 16.63 -0.91 21.99
N CYS A 157 17.00 -0.30 23.12
CA CYS A 157 18.05 0.72 23.20
C CYS A 157 19.43 0.10 23.45
N LYS A 158 20.45 0.59 22.71
CA LYS A 158 21.80 0.03 22.75
C LYS A 158 22.62 0.53 23.96
N GLU A 159 22.25 1.67 24.54
CA GLU A 159 23.15 2.55 25.31
C GLU A 159 23.10 2.43 26.84
N ASP A 160 22.18 1.65 27.41
CA ASP A 160 22.11 1.55 28.87
C ASP A 160 23.25 0.68 29.45
N VAL A 161 23.99 1.28 30.40
CA VAL A 161 25.13 0.71 31.16
C VAL A 161 24.79 -0.64 31.81
N ILE A 162 23.49 -0.89 32.06
CA ILE A 162 22.92 -2.12 32.64
C ILE A 162 23.20 -3.35 31.76
N PHE A 163 23.36 -3.19 30.44
CA PHE A 163 23.44 -4.31 29.49
C PHE A 163 24.86 -4.66 29.02
N ARG A 164 25.90 -4.16 29.70
CA ARG A 164 27.33 -4.24 29.33
C ARG A 164 27.86 -5.66 29.06
N ASN A 165 27.15 -6.72 29.48
CA ASN A 165 27.49 -8.15 29.23
C ASN A 165 26.29 -9.09 28.87
N SER A 166 25.12 -8.57 28.48
CA SER A 166 23.87 -9.34 28.57
C SER A 166 23.54 -10.29 27.39
N SER A 167 23.69 -11.60 27.61
CA SER A 167 23.03 -12.66 26.80
C SER A 167 21.50 -12.46 26.74
N PHE A 168 20.91 -12.03 27.87
CA PHE A 168 19.47 -11.80 28.04
C PHE A 168 18.88 -10.82 27.01
N ARG A 169 19.45 -9.61 26.84
CA ARG A 169 18.94 -8.63 25.85
C ARG A 169 18.96 -9.18 24.44
N LYS A 170 20.05 -9.86 24.07
CA LYS A 170 20.19 -10.51 22.75
C LYS A 170 19.15 -11.63 22.58
N ALA A 171 18.90 -12.41 23.63
CA ALA A 171 17.91 -13.49 23.62
C ALA A 171 16.48 -12.95 23.44
N VAL A 172 16.07 -11.95 24.24
CA VAL A 172 14.76 -11.31 24.13
C VAL A 172 14.58 -10.68 22.75
N SER A 173 15.55 -9.89 22.29
CA SER A 173 15.49 -9.25 20.96
C SER A 173 15.38 -10.28 19.82
N ARG A 174 16.13 -11.39 19.89
CA ARG A 174 16.04 -12.48 18.91
C ARG A 174 14.69 -13.19 18.95
N TYR A 175 14.18 -13.47 20.13
CA TYR A 175 12.87 -14.12 20.29
C TYR A 175 11.75 -13.26 19.70
N VAL A 176 11.69 -11.98 20.08
CA VAL A 176 10.67 -11.06 19.58
C VAL A 176 10.81 -10.81 18.08
N ARG A 177 12.04 -10.75 17.55
CA ARG A 177 12.28 -10.67 16.10
C ARG A 177 11.78 -11.92 15.37
N CYS A 178 12.09 -13.12 15.88
CA CYS A 178 11.63 -14.38 15.31
C CYS A 178 10.11 -14.43 15.27
N TYR A 179 9.45 -14.02 16.36
CA TYR A 179 8.00 -13.93 16.42
C TYR A 179 7.44 -12.94 15.39
N SER A 180 8.03 -11.74 15.27
CA SER A 180 7.67 -10.74 14.25
C SER A 180 7.80 -11.29 12.83
N GLN A 181 8.89 -12.01 12.55
CA GLN A 181 9.13 -12.61 11.24
C GLN A 181 8.15 -13.73 10.94
N ALA A 182 7.83 -14.59 11.92
CA ALA A 182 6.83 -15.63 11.78
C ALA A 182 5.46 -15.01 11.42
N VAL A 183 5.04 -13.97 12.14
CA VAL A 183 3.81 -13.22 11.82
C VAL A 183 3.87 -12.63 10.41
N GLY A 184 5.00 -12.01 10.03
CA GLY A 184 5.19 -11.45 8.69
C GLY A 184 5.07 -12.49 7.57
N TRP A 185 5.70 -13.65 7.73
CA TRP A 185 5.61 -14.77 6.78
C TRP A 185 4.21 -15.39 6.75
N SER A 186 3.54 -15.52 7.89
CA SER A 186 2.16 -15.99 7.95
C SER A 186 1.21 -15.05 7.20
N ILE A 187 1.36 -13.74 7.36
CA ILE A 187 0.57 -12.75 6.60
C ILE A 187 0.88 -12.85 5.11
N LEU A 188 2.16 -12.93 4.72
CA LEU A 188 2.53 -13.07 3.31
C LEU A 188 1.91 -14.33 2.68
N LEU A 189 2.02 -15.48 3.35
CA LEU A 189 1.43 -16.73 2.90
C LEU A 189 -0.10 -16.60 2.77
N PHE A 190 -0.76 -16.01 3.77
CA PHE A 190 -2.20 -15.78 3.74
C PHE A 190 -2.62 -14.92 2.54
N LEU A 191 -1.89 -13.84 2.23
CA LEU A 191 -2.18 -13.00 1.07
C LEU A 191 -2.02 -13.74 -0.26
N ILE A 192 -0.99 -14.58 -0.37
CA ILE A 192 -0.78 -15.43 -1.56
C ILE A 192 -1.93 -16.42 -1.71
N LEU A 193 -2.36 -17.07 -0.62
CA LEU A 193 -3.49 -17.99 -0.62
C LEU A 193 -4.80 -17.29 -0.98
N MET A 194 -5.06 -16.09 -0.44
CA MET A 194 -6.23 -15.28 -0.79
C MET A 194 -6.22 -14.88 -2.27
N GLY A 195 -5.05 -14.51 -2.80
CA GLY A 195 -4.88 -14.22 -4.22
C GLY A 195 -5.13 -15.45 -5.09
N ALA A 196 -4.55 -16.59 -4.75
CA ALA A 196 -4.74 -17.85 -5.46
C ALA A 196 -6.21 -18.32 -5.41
N LEU A 197 -6.83 -18.29 -4.23
CA LEU A 197 -8.23 -18.62 -4.05
C LEU A 197 -9.12 -17.67 -4.86
N GLY A 198 -8.84 -16.37 -4.86
CA GLY A 198 -9.55 -15.41 -5.71
C GLY A 198 -9.45 -15.74 -7.20
N ARG A 199 -8.32 -16.29 -7.67
CA ARG A 199 -8.16 -16.76 -9.05
C ARG A 199 -8.87 -18.07 -9.34
N LEU A 200 -8.96 -18.98 -8.37
CA LEU A 200 -9.61 -20.29 -8.51
C LEU A 200 -11.14 -20.23 -8.36
N VAL A 201 -11.63 -19.38 -7.45
CA VAL A 201 -13.05 -19.17 -7.12
C VAL A 201 -13.75 -18.33 -8.18
N LYS A 202 -13.06 -17.32 -8.74
CA LYS A 202 -13.64 -16.42 -9.74
C LYS A 202 -14.25 -17.17 -10.95
N PRO A 203 -13.60 -18.19 -11.54
CA PRO A 203 -14.21 -19.02 -12.58
C PRO A 203 -15.32 -19.98 -12.10
N CYS A 204 -15.35 -20.36 -10.82
CA CYS A 204 -16.31 -21.33 -10.29
C CYS A 204 -17.66 -20.70 -9.87
N PHE A 205 -17.67 -19.41 -9.52
CA PHE A 205 -18.87 -18.69 -9.09
C PHE A 205 -19.45 -17.75 -10.16
N ASP A 206 -18.63 -17.34 -11.14
CA ASP A 206 -19.14 -16.68 -12.33
C ASP A 206 -19.61 -17.77 -13.30
N ASP A 207 -20.93 -17.89 -13.54
CA ASP A 207 -21.47 -18.57 -14.72
C ASP A 207 -20.59 -18.22 -15.93
N HIS A 208 -20.25 -19.19 -16.79
CA HIS A 208 -19.30 -19.02 -17.90
C HIS A 208 -19.53 -17.73 -18.71
N ALA A 209 -20.79 -17.28 -18.83
CA ALA A 209 -21.18 -16.00 -19.43
C ALA A 209 -20.74 -14.74 -18.64
N LYS A 210 -20.81 -14.73 -17.31
CA LYS A 210 -20.44 -13.58 -16.44
C LYS A 210 -18.92 -13.37 -16.36
N PHE A 211 -18.13 -14.45 -16.44
CA PHE A 211 -16.67 -14.33 -16.48
C PHE A 211 -16.20 -13.70 -17.80
N LEU A 212 -16.72 -14.19 -18.94
CA LEU A 212 -16.49 -13.59 -20.25
C LEU A 212 -16.98 -12.14 -20.30
N GLN A 213 -18.15 -11.86 -19.72
CA GLN A 213 -18.69 -10.50 -19.61
C GLN A 213 -17.78 -9.60 -18.75
N THR A 214 -17.25 -10.07 -17.63
CA THR A 214 -16.36 -9.27 -16.76
C THR A 214 -15.02 -8.97 -17.46
N ARG A 215 -14.44 -9.94 -18.16
CA ARG A 215 -13.19 -9.76 -18.91
C ARG A 215 -13.39 -8.89 -20.16
N TYR A 216 -14.50 -9.09 -20.86
CA TYR A 216 -14.90 -8.22 -21.97
C TYR A 216 -15.12 -6.79 -21.45
N TRP A 217 -15.74 -6.64 -20.28
CA TRP A 217 -16.05 -5.34 -19.69
C TRP A 217 -14.81 -4.59 -19.20
N SER A 218 -13.84 -5.26 -18.57
CA SER A 218 -12.56 -4.63 -18.22
C SER A 218 -11.83 -4.14 -19.47
N ASN A 219 -11.76 -4.97 -20.52
CA ASN A 219 -11.20 -4.57 -21.82
C ASN A 219 -12.00 -3.45 -22.48
N TYR A 220 -13.32 -3.49 -22.42
CA TYR A 220 -14.19 -2.48 -23.02
C TYR A 220 -13.97 -1.12 -22.37
N LEU A 221 -13.93 -1.06 -21.04
CA LEU A 221 -13.68 0.19 -20.30
C LEU A 221 -12.30 0.77 -20.62
N ASP A 222 -11.27 -0.06 -20.74
CA ASP A 222 -9.94 0.38 -21.16
C ASP A 222 -9.94 0.98 -22.57
N VAL A 223 -10.61 0.29 -23.50
CA VAL A 223 -10.71 0.72 -24.91
C VAL A 223 -11.53 1.99 -25.05
N GLU A 224 -12.70 2.06 -24.40
CA GLU A 224 -13.58 3.24 -24.38
C GLU A 224 -12.81 4.46 -23.88
N GLN A 225 -12.08 4.31 -22.76
CA GLN A 225 -11.36 5.41 -22.15
C GLN A 225 -10.18 5.89 -23.02
N ARG A 226 -9.47 4.96 -23.68
CA ARG A 226 -8.41 5.30 -24.64
C ARG A 226 -8.95 6.05 -25.85
N LEU A 227 -10.05 5.57 -26.44
CA LEU A 227 -10.68 6.24 -27.57
C LEU A 227 -11.18 7.64 -27.20
N PHE A 228 -11.74 7.79 -26.00
CA PHE A 228 -12.24 9.07 -25.52
C PHE A 228 -11.12 10.11 -25.39
N ASP A 229 -10.00 9.76 -24.75
CA ASP A 229 -8.83 10.64 -24.61
C ASP A 229 -8.28 11.06 -25.98
N GLU A 230 -8.08 10.10 -26.91
CA GLU A 230 -7.59 10.39 -28.26
C GLU A 230 -8.53 11.35 -29.02
N THR A 231 -9.84 11.12 -28.91
CA THR A 231 -10.87 11.95 -29.55
C THR A 231 -10.93 13.35 -28.95
N CYS A 232 -10.84 13.49 -27.62
CA CYS A 232 -10.76 14.78 -26.95
C CYS A 232 -9.54 15.60 -27.38
N VAL A 233 -8.36 14.96 -27.47
CA VAL A 233 -7.14 15.63 -27.93
C VAL A 233 -7.28 16.11 -29.37
N LEU A 234 -7.85 15.29 -30.26
CA LEU A 234 -8.12 15.68 -31.65
C LEU A 234 -9.04 16.89 -31.74
N HIS A 235 -10.17 16.88 -31.02
CA HIS A 235 -11.10 18.00 -31.01
C HIS A 235 -10.50 19.27 -30.38
N ALA A 236 -9.76 19.14 -29.28
CA ALA A 236 -9.07 20.27 -28.66
C ALA A 236 -8.05 20.91 -29.61
N ARG A 237 -7.30 20.07 -30.36
CA ARG A 237 -6.33 20.53 -31.36
C ARG A 237 -7.00 21.25 -32.52
N ASP A 238 -8.08 20.70 -33.07
CA ASP A 238 -8.84 21.34 -34.15
C ASP A 238 -9.44 22.68 -33.70
N PHE A 239 -10.01 22.72 -32.49
CA PHE A 239 -10.52 23.96 -31.90
C PHE A 239 -9.43 25.02 -31.72
N ALA A 240 -8.27 24.63 -31.18
CA ALA A 240 -7.11 25.51 -31.03
C ALA A 240 -6.58 26.03 -32.38
N GLN A 241 -6.58 25.20 -33.42
CA GLN A 241 -6.19 25.61 -34.77
C GLN A 241 -7.18 26.59 -35.40
N LYS A 242 -8.49 26.38 -35.18
CA LYS A 242 -9.55 27.29 -35.66
C LYS A 242 -9.47 28.65 -34.96
N THR A 243 -9.37 28.66 -33.64
CA THR A 243 -9.22 29.91 -32.86
C THR A 243 -7.90 30.64 -33.16
N GLY A 244 -6.80 29.91 -33.32
CA GLY A 244 -5.51 30.48 -33.75
C GLY A 244 -5.60 31.13 -35.14
N ARG A 245 -6.31 30.50 -36.10
CA ARG A 245 -6.55 31.07 -37.43
C ARG A 245 -7.42 32.33 -37.39
N MET A 246 -8.47 32.36 -36.56
CA MET A 246 -9.31 33.55 -36.39
C MET A 246 -8.50 34.71 -35.79
N ARG A 247 -7.74 34.46 -34.72
CA ARG A 247 -6.90 35.49 -34.08
C ARG A 247 -5.84 36.06 -35.02
N LYS A 248 -5.26 35.24 -35.92
CA LYS A 248 -4.29 35.71 -36.92
C LYS A 248 -4.94 36.59 -38.00
N ARG A 249 -6.21 36.35 -38.32
CA ARG A 249 -7.00 37.14 -39.29
C ARG A 249 -7.37 38.51 -38.72
N ASP A 250 -7.78 38.55 -37.44
CA ASP A 250 -8.12 39.79 -36.74
C ASP A 250 -6.90 40.68 -36.44
N SER A 251 -5.69 40.12 -36.38
CA SER A 251 -4.45 40.88 -36.16
C SER A 251 -3.83 41.47 -37.44
N THR A 252 -4.36 41.10 -38.61
CA THR A 252 -3.92 41.59 -39.94
C THR A 252 -4.91 42.54 -40.60
N ALA A 253 -6.03 42.83 -39.92
CA ALA A 253 -7.00 43.87 -40.26
C ALA A 253 -6.75 45.10 -39.39
#